data_AF-A0A8S3FAZ5-F1
#
_entry.id   AF-A0A8S3FAZ5-F1
#
_cell.length_a   1.000
_cell.length_b   1.000
_cell.length_c   1.000
_cell.angle_alpha   90.00
_cell.angle_beta   90.00
_cell.angle_gamma   90.00
#
_symmetry.space_group_name_H-M   'P 1'
#
loop_
_entity.id
_entity.type
_entity.pdbx_description
1 polymer ?
#
loop_
_entity_poly.entity_id
_entity_poly.type
_entity_poly.pdbx_seq_one_letter_code
_entity_poly.pdbx_strand_id
1 'polypeptide(L)'
;MKKAGYNQTRVLDDNVDSCNDIVKSSYYSYMRCCQLTSYRTLNSLYNSLYPGHPIRGLIFCSAIPVLYLKGYDASFGIITWLDEHIFRRVLPSKNGTIIACVTFAAGAYISIIKIRQYTLKALFSYHGWMYQKHGEAVGLVPKLWMGLVKVFAGRSPSLYSCQNILPALPLPSLDDTLQRYLRTVRPFYDDESYQRTVEQTDIFKNTIGYKLQRYLWLKWLLSSNYVTDWWERFVYLRGRSPLIVNSNYYCLVSNSN
;
A
#
# COMPACT_ATOMS: atom_id res chain seq x y z
N MET A 1 66.63 -25.10 15.49
CA MET A 1 65.53 -24.70 16.41
C MET A 1 64.89 -23.33 16.10
N LYS A 2 65.60 -22.31 15.58
CA LYS A 2 65.01 -20.97 15.32
C LYS A 2 63.94 -20.87 14.20
N LYS A 3 63.94 -21.76 13.19
CA LYS A 3 62.99 -21.73 12.06
C LYS A 3 61.54 -22.10 12.44
N ALA A 4 61.34 -22.93 13.48
CA ALA A 4 60.01 -23.36 13.90
C ALA A 4 59.23 -22.23 14.60
N GLY A 5 59.92 -21.42 15.43
CA GLY A 5 59.30 -20.27 16.11
C GLY A 5 58.86 -19.17 15.16
N TYR A 6 59.63 -18.88 14.09
CA TYR A 6 59.31 -17.84 13.11
C TYR A 6 58.06 -18.15 12.26
N ASN A 7 57.88 -19.41 11.86
CA ASN A 7 56.68 -19.83 11.14
C ASN A 7 55.44 -19.81 12.04
N GLN A 8 55.60 -20.13 13.33
CA GLN A 8 54.50 -20.11 14.29
C GLN A 8 54.05 -18.69 14.64
N THR A 9 54.97 -17.73 14.75
CA THR A 9 54.61 -16.31 14.93
C THR A 9 53.90 -15.74 13.70
N ARG A 10 54.35 -16.04 12.48
CA ARG A 10 53.68 -15.58 11.25
C ARG A 10 52.25 -16.13 11.12
N VAL A 11 52.03 -17.41 11.43
CA VAL A 11 50.69 -18.01 11.41
C VAL A 11 49.78 -17.40 12.49
N LEU A 12 50.31 -17.00 13.64
CA LEU A 12 49.54 -16.30 14.67
C LEU A 12 49.16 -14.88 14.20
N ASP A 13 50.09 -14.15 13.60
CA ASP A 13 49.84 -12.81 13.07
C ASP A 13 48.79 -12.84 11.94
N ASP A 14 48.90 -13.79 10.99
CA ASP A 14 47.93 -13.97 9.90
C ASP A 14 46.51 -14.30 10.43
N ASN A 15 46.41 -15.07 11.52
CA ASN A 15 45.12 -15.38 12.16
C ASN A 15 44.53 -14.17 12.91
N VAL A 16 45.37 -13.33 13.52
CA VAL A 16 44.94 -12.11 14.19
C VAL A 16 44.48 -11.06 13.18
N ASP A 17 45.19 -10.91 12.06
CA ASP A 17 44.80 -10.01 10.97
C ASP A 17 43.49 -10.47 10.30
N SER A 18 43.36 -11.77 10.03
CA SER A 18 42.11 -12.37 9.54
C SER A 18 40.94 -12.17 10.51
N CYS A 19 41.17 -12.34 11.82
CA CYS A 19 40.15 -12.09 12.84
C CYS A 19 39.72 -10.61 12.87
N ASN A 20 40.68 -9.68 12.81
CA ASN A 20 40.41 -8.24 12.75
C ASN A 20 39.61 -7.86 11.50
N ASP A 21 39.93 -8.43 10.34
CA ASP A 21 39.19 -8.21 9.10
C ASP A 21 37.76 -8.78 9.15
N ILE A 22 37.56 -9.94 9.77
CA ILE A 22 36.24 -10.53 10.00
C ILE A 22 35.41 -9.65 10.93
N VAL A 23 35.99 -9.15 12.03
CA VAL A 23 35.29 -8.25 12.97
C VAL A 23 34.94 -6.93 12.29
N LYS A 24 35.89 -6.34 11.55
CA LYS A 24 35.69 -5.08 10.83
C LYS A 24 34.64 -5.22 9.72
N SER A 25 34.66 -6.30 8.95
CA SER A 25 33.65 -6.58 7.91
C SER A 25 32.27 -6.87 8.50
N SER A 26 32.20 -7.57 9.65
CA SER A 26 30.96 -7.79 10.39
C SER A 26 30.38 -6.47 10.92
N TYR A 27 31.23 -5.60 11.48
CA TYR A 27 30.83 -4.27 11.94
C TYR A 27 30.29 -3.40 10.81
N TYR A 28 31.00 -3.30 9.68
CA TYR A 28 30.51 -2.53 8.52
C TYR A 28 29.22 -3.12 7.94
N SER A 29 29.09 -4.44 7.90
CA SER A 29 27.87 -5.11 7.43
C SER A 29 26.69 -4.82 8.36
N TYR A 30 26.90 -4.85 9.67
CA TYR A 30 25.89 -4.48 10.67
C TYR A 30 25.47 -3.01 10.51
N MET A 31 26.43 -2.09 10.44
CA MET A 31 26.16 -0.65 10.21
C MET A 31 25.37 -0.41 8.93
N ARG A 32 25.77 -1.04 7.81
CA ARG A 32 25.05 -0.96 6.54
C ARG A 32 23.63 -1.51 6.66
N CYS A 33 23.44 -2.63 7.36
CA CYS A 33 22.13 -3.21 7.59
C CYS A 33 21.22 -2.27 8.41
N CYS A 34 21.74 -1.69 9.49
CA CYS A 34 21.04 -0.70 10.31
C CYS A 34 20.65 0.54 9.49
N GLN A 35 21.57 1.05 8.67
CA GLN A 35 21.29 2.18 7.77
C GLN A 35 20.18 1.84 6.78
N LEU A 36 20.28 0.70 6.07
CA LEU A 36 19.26 0.27 5.11
C LEU A 36 17.90 0.05 5.77
N THR A 37 17.88 -0.53 6.96
CA THR A 37 16.64 -0.73 7.73
C THR A 37 16.03 0.60 8.14
N SER A 38 16.85 1.57 8.54
CA SER A 38 16.41 2.93 8.86
C SER A 38 15.83 3.65 7.63
N TYR A 39 16.48 3.56 6.47
CA TYR A 39 15.95 4.12 5.23
C TYR A 39 14.65 3.44 4.79
N ARG A 40 14.54 2.12 4.92
CA ARG A 40 13.30 1.38 4.59
C ARG A 40 12.14 1.77 5.50
N THR A 41 12.39 1.88 6.80
CA THR A 41 11.36 2.28 7.77
C THR A 41 10.94 3.73 7.56
N LEU A 42 11.89 4.64 7.33
CA LEU A 42 11.59 6.04 6.98
C LEU A 42 10.81 6.16 5.66
N ASN A 43 11.21 5.44 4.62
CA ASN A 43 10.47 5.41 3.36
C ASN A 43 9.07 4.81 3.54
N SER A 44 8.93 3.78 4.37
CA SER A 44 7.62 3.22 4.71
C SER A 44 6.73 4.24 5.43
N LEU A 45 7.27 4.97 6.41
CA LEU A 45 6.55 6.07 7.09
C LEU A 45 6.16 7.18 6.12
N TYR A 46 7.08 7.59 5.25
CA TYR A 46 6.83 8.61 4.22
C TYR A 46 5.68 8.19 3.29
N ASN A 47 5.73 6.95 2.80
CA ASN A 47 4.71 6.40 1.90
C ASN A 47 3.37 6.13 2.63
N SER A 48 3.39 5.80 3.92
CA SER A 48 2.19 5.60 4.75
C SER A 48 1.45 6.90 5.04
N LEU A 49 2.20 8.00 5.21
CA LEU A 49 1.65 9.33 5.52
C LEU A 49 1.29 10.14 4.28
N TYR A 50 1.68 9.72 3.07
CA TYR A 50 1.32 10.40 1.83
C TYR A 50 -0.20 10.52 1.68
N PRO A 51 -0.74 11.68 1.25
CA PRO A 51 -0.07 12.89 0.74
C PRO A 51 0.33 13.94 1.81
N GLY A 52 0.35 13.56 3.09
CA GLY A 52 0.96 14.31 4.19
C GLY A 52 2.48 14.10 4.27
N HIS A 53 3.14 14.78 5.21
CA HIS A 53 4.60 14.70 5.38
C HIS A 53 4.97 14.58 6.88
N PRO A 54 5.89 13.69 7.28
CA PRO A 54 6.22 13.49 8.70
C PRO A 54 6.68 14.78 9.41
N ILE A 55 7.51 15.60 8.76
CA ILE A 55 7.95 16.90 9.30
C ILE A 55 6.76 17.83 9.60
N ARG A 56 5.72 17.87 8.74
CA ARG A 56 4.52 18.69 9.01
C ARG A 56 3.75 18.18 10.23
N GLY A 57 3.74 16.85 10.42
CA GLY A 57 3.19 16.22 11.62
C GLY A 57 3.97 16.62 12.87
N LEU A 58 5.31 16.60 12.84
CA LEU A 58 6.13 17.03 13.97
C LEU A 58 5.91 18.52 14.32
N ILE A 59 5.82 19.39 13.31
CA ILE A 59 5.49 20.81 13.50
C ILE A 59 4.09 20.97 14.11
N PHE A 60 3.11 20.18 13.64
CA PHE A 60 1.75 20.20 14.18
C PHE A 60 1.71 19.73 15.65
N CYS A 61 2.42 18.65 15.96
CA CYS A 61 2.51 18.11 17.32
C CYS A 61 3.23 19.03 18.30
N SER A 62 4.15 19.89 17.85
CA SER A 62 4.80 20.89 18.70
C SER A 62 4.01 22.18 18.83
N ALA A 63 3.29 22.60 17.77
CA ALA A 63 2.49 23.82 17.77
C ALA A 63 1.28 23.75 18.72
N ILE A 64 0.58 22.61 18.76
CA ILE A 64 -0.64 22.45 19.58
C ILE A 64 -0.38 22.64 21.09
N PRO A 65 0.63 21.99 21.71
CA PRO A 65 0.99 22.26 23.10
C PRO A 65 1.37 23.73 23.36
N VAL A 66 2.08 24.38 22.44
CA VAL A 66 2.46 25.80 22.59
C VAL A 66 1.23 26.72 22.57
N LEU A 67 0.24 26.43 21.72
CA LEU A 67 -1.03 27.16 21.68
C LEU A 67 -1.86 26.94 22.94
N TYR A 68 -1.87 25.70 23.45
CA TYR A 68 -2.54 25.35 24.69
C TYR A 68 -1.94 26.09 25.90
N LEU A 69 -0.61 26.17 25.99
CA LEU A 69 0.07 26.95 27.03
C LEU A 69 -0.23 28.45 26.96
N LYS A 70 -0.60 28.96 25.79
CA LYS A 70 -1.06 30.35 25.60
C LYS A 70 -2.54 30.57 25.91
N GLY A 71 -3.27 29.53 26.34
CA GLY A 71 -4.68 29.60 26.71
C GLY A 71 -5.67 29.37 25.56
N TYR A 72 -5.20 28.90 24.39
CA TYR A 72 -6.10 28.55 23.28
C TYR A 72 -6.40 27.06 23.28
N ASP A 73 -7.64 26.71 23.64
CA ASP A 73 -8.09 25.33 23.71
C ASP A 73 -8.80 24.90 22.43
N ALA A 74 -8.03 24.52 21.40
CA ALA A 74 -8.55 24.07 20.11
C ALA A 74 -9.20 22.67 20.14
N SER A 75 -9.16 21.99 21.29
CA SER A 75 -9.51 20.57 21.43
C SER A 75 -10.93 20.30 21.90
N PHE A 76 -11.75 21.34 22.11
CA PHE A 76 -13.11 21.23 22.65
C PHE A 76 -13.20 20.34 23.92
N GLY A 77 -12.17 20.38 24.78
CA GLY A 77 -12.12 19.61 26.03
C GLY A 77 -11.66 18.15 25.89
N ILE A 78 -11.20 17.71 24.71
CA ILE A 78 -10.65 16.35 24.53
C ILE A 78 -9.30 16.21 25.25
N ILE A 79 -8.47 17.27 25.24
CA ILE A 79 -7.17 17.26 25.92
C ILE A 79 -7.34 17.10 27.43
N THR A 80 -8.28 17.83 28.03
CA THR A 80 -8.59 17.73 29.47
C THR A 80 -9.17 16.37 29.81
N TRP A 81 -10.03 15.81 28.96
CA TRP A 81 -10.55 14.44 29.16
C TRP A 81 -9.42 13.38 29.14
N LEU A 82 -8.50 13.48 28.18
CA LEU A 82 -7.34 12.58 28.07
C LEU A 82 -6.40 12.70 29.29
N ASP A 83 -6.11 13.93 29.71
CA ASP A 83 -5.28 14.19 30.90
C ASP A 83 -5.90 13.54 32.15
N GLU A 84 -7.20 13.75 32.37
CA GLU A 84 -7.89 13.29 33.58
C GLU A 84 -8.09 11.78 33.64
N HIS A 85 -8.49 11.15 32.52
CA HIS A 85 -8.86 9.73 32.52
C HIS A 85 -7.67 8.80 32.28
N ILE A 86 -6.65 9.26 31.54
CA ILE A 86 -5.55 8.40 31.09
C ILE A 86 -4.24 8.81 31.75
N PHE A 87 -3.81 10.07 31.58
CA PHE A 87 -2.43 10.44 31.91
C PHE A 87 -2.19 10.76 33.39
N ARG A 88 -3.16 11.33 34.11
CA ARG A 88 -3.08 11.56 35.57
C ARG A 88 -2.96 10.27 36.38
N ARG A 89 -3.41 9.13 35.86
CA ARG A 89 -3.24 7.82 36.52
C ARG A 89 -1.81 7.30 36.47
N VAL A 90 -1.00 7.78 35.52
CA VAL A 90 0.32 7.20 35.20
C VAL A 90 1.46 8.18 35.48
N LEU A 91 1.23 9.50 35.38
CA LEU A 91 2.31 10.50 35.38
C LEU A 91 2.03 11.72 36.29
N PRO A 92 3.08 12.43 36.75
CA PRO A 92 2.95 13.67 37.54
C PRO A 92 2.18 14.78 36.80
N SER A 93 1.45 15.61 37.56
CA SER A 93 0.41 16.52 37.06
C SER A 93 0.82 17.49 35.96
N LYS A 94 2.06 18.00 35.96
CA LYS A 94 2.53 18.96 34.94
C LYS A 94 2.94 18.30 33.62
N ASN A 95 3.43 17.06 33.67
CA ASN A 95 3.87 16.33 32.48
C ASN A 95 2.70 15.65 31.77
N GLY A 96 1.65 15.27 32.52
CA GLY A 96 0.43 14.64 31.99
C GLY A 96 -0.26 15.48 30.92
N THR A 97 -0.43 16.78 31.18
CA THR A 97 -1.16 17.68 30.27
C THR A 97 -0.42 17.90 28.94
N ILE A 98 0.92 18.00 28.97
CA ILE A 98 1.73 18.15 27.75
C ILE A 98 1.64 16.88 26.90
N ILE A 99 1.71 15.70 27.53
CA ILE A 99 1.59 14.41 26.83
C ILE A 99 0.19 14.22 26.26
N ALA A 100 -0.86 14.65 26.98
CA ALA A 100 -2.22 14.69 26.47
C ALA A 100 -2.35 15.57 25.21
N CYS A 101 -1.71 16.75 25.20
CA CYS A 101 -1.68 17.62 24.03
C CYS A 101 -0.99 16.97 22.82
N VAL A 102 0.20 16.37 23.03
CA VAL A 102 0.97 15.74 21.96
C VAL A 102 0.24 14.52 21.39
N THR A 103 -0.38 13.70 22.24
CA THR A 103 -1.15 12.52 21.82
C THR A 103 -2.40 12.92 21.04
N PHE A 104 -3.14 13.94 21.49
CA PHE A 104 -4.25 14.51 20.74
C PHE A 104 -3.80 15.06 19.37
N ALA A 105 -2.73 15.85 19.34
CA ALA A 105 -2.21 16.44 18.10
C ALA A 105 -1.76 15.36 17.09
N ALA A 106 -1.06 14.33 17.57
CA ALA A 106 -0.67 13.19 16.73
C ALA A 106 -1.89 12.45 16.16
N GLY A 107 -2.90 12.18 17.00
CA GLY A 107 -4.16 11.56 16.59
C GLY A 107 -4.90 12.38 15.54
N ALA A 108 -5.09 13.68 15.79
CA ALA A 108 -5.74 14.60 14.86
C ALA A 108 -5.01 14.68 13.51
N TYR A 109 -3.67 14.74 13.51
CA TYR A 109 -2.88 14.75 12.28
C TYR A 109 -3.06 13.46 11.47
N ILE A 110 -3.00 12.30 12.13
CA ILE A 110 -3.24 11.00 11.47
C ILE A 110 -4.66 10.95 10.91
N SER A 111 -5.66 11.41 11.65
CA SER A 111 -7.05 11.46 11.18
C SER A 111 -7.21 12.34 9.95
N ILE A 112 -6.59 13.53 9.91
CA ILE A 112 -6.60 14.40 8.73
C ILE A 112 -5.98 13.69 7.51
N ILE A 113 -4.86 13.00 7.70
CA ILE A 113 -4.23 12.22 6.63
C ILE A 113 -5.17 11.11 6.14
N LYS A 114 -5.80 10.36 7.05
CA LYS A 114 -6.71 9.26 6.69
C LYS A 114 -7.93 9.77 5.93
N ILE A 115 -8.54 10.87 6.38
CA ILE A 115 -9.65 11.52 5.66
C ILE A 115 -9.22 11.88 4.24
N ARG A 116 -8.04 12.48 4.08
CA ARG A 116 -7.49 12.82 2.76
C ARG A 116 -7.22 11.58 1.90
N GLN A 117 -6.69 10.51 2.47
CA GLN A 117 -6.46 9.24 1.78
C GLN A 117 -7.77 8.59 1.32
N TYR A 118 -8.81 8.55 2.18
CA TYR A 118 -10.12 8.03 1.81
C TYR A 118 -10.81 8.88 0.73
N THR A 119 -10.66 10.20 0.81
CA THR A 119 -11.15 11.12 -0.23
C THR A 119 -10.46 10.84 -1.57
N LEU A 120 -9.14 10.66 -1.59
CA LEU A 120 -8.40 10.31 -2.80
C LEU A 120 -8.78 8.92 -3.33
N LYS A 121 -8.99 7.93 -2.47
CA LYS A 121 -9.51 6.62 -2.89
C LYS A 121 -10.86 6.74 -3.58
N ALA A 122 -11.78 7.51 -3.00
CA ALA A 122 -13.09 7.74 -3.58
C ALA A 122 -12.99 8.46 -4.94
N LEU A 123 -12.12 9.46 -5.03
CA LEU A 123 -11.83 10.14 -6.31
C LEU A 123 -11.26 9.17 -7.34
N PHE A 124 -10.28 8.33 -6.99
CA PHE A 124 -9.69 7.38 -7.93
C PHE A 124 -10.61 6.22 -8.31
N SER A 125 -11.64 5.93 -7.52
CA SER A 125 -12.68 4.97 -7.90
C SER A 125 -13.58 5.48 -9.03
N TYR A 126 -13.52 6.77 -9.38
CA TYR A 126 -14.29 7.33 -10.50
C TYR A 126 -13.64 6.99 -11.84
N HIS A 127 -14.38 6.25 -12.67
CA HIS A 127 -13.95 5.75 -13.97
C HIS A 127 -14.72 6.34 -15.16
N GLY A 128 -15.63 7.29 -14.93
CA GLY A 128 -16.50 7.85 -15.99
C GLY A 128 -15.74 8.59 -17.09
N TRP A 129 -14.51 9.04 -16.83
CA TRP A 129 -13.65 9.66 -17.83
C TRP A 129 -13.14 8.67 -18.89
N MET A 130 -13.02 7.37 -18.58
CA MET A 130 -12.50 6.37 -19.53
C MET A 130 -13.47 6.03 -20.66
N TYR A 131 -14.78 6.22 -20.44
CA TYR A 131 -15.82 5.89 -21.41
C TYR A 131 -16.16 7.06 -22.33
N GLN A 132 -15.44 8.18 -22.23
CA GLN A 132 -15.63 9.33 -23.11
C GLN A 132 -15.06 9.05 -24.49
N LYS A 133 -15.76 9.52 -25.53
CA LYS A 133 -15.29 9.40 -26.91
C LYS A 133 -14.05 10.27 -27.09
N HIS A 134 -13.03 9.69 -27.71
CA HIS A 134 -11.81 10.41 -28.03
C HIS A 134 -12.10 11.49 -29.09
N GLY A 135 -11.67 12.73 -28.84
CA GLY A 135 -11.85 13.85 -29.75
C GLY A 135 -13.03 14.79 -29.44
N GLU A 136 -13.94 14.40 -28.54
CA GLU A 136 -15.02 15.28 -28.07
C GLU A 136 -14.57 16.17 -26.90
N ALA A 137 -15.21 17.33 -26.72
CA ALA A 137 -14.89 18.25 -25.65
C ALA A 137 -15.10 17.60 -24.27
N VAL A 138 -14.07 17.65 -23.42
CA VAL A 138 -14.13 17.05 -22.08
C VAL A 138 -15.25 17.70 -21.26
N GLY A 139 -16.18 16.87 -20.78
CA GLY A 139 -17.30 17.30 -19.95
C GLY A 139 -16.89 17.98 -18.64
N LEU A 140 -17.83 18.66 -17.99
CA LEU A 140 -17.58 19.38 -16.74
C LEU A 140 -17.19 18.44 -15.57
N VAL A 141 -17.78 17.25 -15.51
CA VAL A 141 -17.54 16.28 -14.43
C VAL A 141 -16.07 15.81 -14.39
N PRO A 142 -15.45 15.31 -15.48
CA PRO A 142 -14.03 14.96 -15.47
C PRO A 142 -13.11 16.15 -15.16
N LYS A 143 -13.46 17.37 -15.60
CA LYS A 143 -12.68 18.58 -15.30
C LYS A 143 -12.68 18.90 -13.81
N LEU A 144 -13.87 18.88 -13.19
CA LEU A 144 -14.04 19.08 -11.74
C LEU A 144 -13.32 17.98 -10.95
N TRP A 145 -13.51 16.72 -11.34
CA TRP A 145 -12.83 15.57 -10.74
C TRP A 145 -11.31 15.75 -10.78
N MET A 146 -10.74 16.10 -11.93
CA MET A 146 -9.30 16.31 -12.09
C MET A 146 -8.82 17.48 -11.21
N GLY A 147 -9.61 18.56 -11.15
CA GLY A 147 -9.35 19.69 -10.25
C GLY A 147 -9.26 19.27 -8.79
N LEU A 148 -10.23 18.48 -8.31
CA LEU A 148 -10.23 17.92 -6.96
C LEU A 148 -9.03 17.00 -6.71
N VAL A 149 -8.73 16.10 -7.65
CA VAL A 149 -7.55 15.22 -7.56
C VAL A 149 -6.27 16.04 -7.42
N LYS A 150 -6.09 17.11 -8.18
CA LYS A 150 -4.90 17.99 -8.06
C LYS A 150 -4.80 18.68 -6.70
N VAL A 151 -5.92 19.15 -6.16
CA VAL A 151 -5.96 19.79 -4.83
C VAL A 151 -5.60 18.77 -3.74
N PHE A 152 -6.18 17.57 -3.80
CA PHE A 152 -6.01 16.56 -2.75
C PHE A 152 -4.75 15.71 -2.89
N ALA A 153 -4.21 15.44 -4.08
CA ALA A 153 -3.02 14.60 -4.25
C ALA A 153 -1.73 15.34 -3.86
N GLY A 154 -1.69 16.67 -4.00
CA GLY A 154 -0.49 17.47 -3.76
C GLY A 154 0.53 17.38 -4.90
N ARG A 155 1.77 17.78 -4.64
CA ARG A 155 2.85 17.83 -5.65
C ARG A 155 3.81 16.66 -5.47
N SER A 156 4.29 16.11 -6.60
CA SER A 156 5.37 15.12 -6.73
C SER A 156 5.24 13.87 -5.84
N PRO A 157 4.44 12.85 -6.23
CA PRO A 157 4.44 11.56 -5.56
C PRO A 157 5.82 10.90 -5.67
N SER A 158 6.34 10.39 -4.55
CA SER A 158 7.53 9.51 -4.55
C SER A 158 7.13 8.09 -4.96
N LEU A 159 8.12 7.27 -5.31
CA LEU A 159 7.91 5.85 -5.61
C LEU A 159 7.17 5.15 -4.45
N TYR A 160 6.10 4.42 -4.77
CA TYR A 160 5.19 3.72 -3.84
C TYR A 160 4.31 4.60 -2.93
N SER A 161 4.41 5.93 -2.96
CA SER A 161 3.59 6.81 -2.11
C SER A 161 2.09 6.68 -2.36
N CYS A 162 1.70 6.46 -3.63
CA CYS A 162 0.30 6.31 -4.01
C CYS A 162 -0.31 4.94 -3.68
N GLN A 163 0.48 3.93 -3.27
CA GLN A 163 -0.04 2.57 -3.07
C GLN A 163 -1.18 2.52 -2.05
N ASN A 164 -1.07 3.34 -1.00
CA ASN A 164 -2.07 3.40 0.07
C ASN A 164 -3.37 4.11 -0.31
N ILE A 165 -3.38 4.87 -1.42
CA ILE A 165 -4.54 5.63 -1.90
C ILE A 165 -5.18 5.00 -3.14
N LEU A 166 -4.64 3.90 -3.67
CA LEU A 166 -5.28 3.16 -4.74
C LEU A 166 -6.58 2.49 -4.23
N PRO A 167 -7.67 2.52 -5.02
CA PRO A 167 -8.87 1.77 -4.70
C PRO A 167 -8.60 0.25 -4.82
N ALA A 168 -9.35 -0.53 -4.04
CA ALA A 168 -9.32 -1.99 -4.19
C ALA A 168 -9.89 -2.39 -5.54
N LEU A 169 -9.46 -3.55 -6.06
CA LEU A 169 -10.01 -4.09 -7.30
C LEU A 169 -11.52 -4.33 -7.13
N PRO A 170 -12.41 -3.75 -7.96
CA PRO A 170 -13.84 -3.92 -7.81
C PRO A 170 -14.25 -5.37 -8.07
N LEU A 171 -15.18 -5.88 -7.26
CA LEU A 171 -15.77 -7.19 -7.44
C LEU A 171 -17.09 -7.04 -8.24
N PRO A 172 -17.17 -7.52 -9.50
CA PRO A 172 -18.41 -7.48 -10.28
C PRO A 172 -19.51 -8.33 -9.62
N SER A 173 -20.76 -7.98 -9.89
CA SER A 173 -21.90 -8.80 -9.46
C SER A 173 -21.91 -10.13 -10.22
N LEU A 174 -22.52 -11.15 -9.61
CA LEU A 174 -22.69 -12.45 -10.26
C LEU A 174 -23.53 -12.30 -11.55
N ASP A 175 -24.60 -11.51 -11.49
CA ASP A 175 -25.49 -11.27 -12.63
C ASP A 175 -24.78 -10.59 -13.81
N ASP A 176 -24.02 -9.52 -13.55
CA ASP A 176 -23.25 -8.83 -14.59
C ASP A 176 -22.18 -9.77 -15.18
N THR A 177 -21.55 -10.60 -14.35
CA THR A 177 -20.56 -11.58 -14.80
C THR A 177 -21.19 -12.64 -15.72
N LEU A 178 -22.34 -13.21 -15.34
CA LEU A 178 -23.05 -14.21 -16.15
C LEU A 178 -23.59 -13.61 -17.45
N GLN A 179 -24.15 -12.40 -17.40
CA GLN A 179 -24.63 -11.71 -18.59
C GLN A 179 -23.49 -11.44 -19.59
N ARG A 180 -22.33 -10.97 -19.10
CA ARG A 180 -21.13 -10.75 -19.93
C ARG A 180 -20.57 -12.06 -20.47
N TYR A 181 -20.59 -13.13 -19.68
CA TYR A 181 -20.18 -14.46 -20.13
C TYR A 181 -21.05 -14.93 -21.31
N LEU A 182 -22.38 -14.90 -21.15
CA LEU A 182 -23.33 -15.27 -22.20
C LEU A 182 -23.15 -14.42 -23.47
N ARG A 183 -22.94 -13.10 -23.32
CA ARG A 183 -22.64 -12.21 -24.45
C ARG A 183 -21.36 -12.61 -25.18
N THR A 184 -20.32 -12.99 -24.42
CA THR A 184 -19.02 -13.36 -24.97
C THR A 184 -19.06 -14.69 -25.72
N VAL A 185 -19.80 -15.69 -25.22
CA VAL A 185 -19.88 -17.02 -25.86
C VAL A 185 -20.85 -17.06 -27.04
N ARG A 186 -21.85 -16.16 -27.08
CA ARG A 186 -22.87 -16.11 -28.14
C ARG A 186 -22.31 -16.19 -29.57
N PRO A 187 -21.30 -15.41 -29.99
CA PRO A 187 -20.79 -15.48 -31.36
C PRO A 187 -20.08 -16.81 -31.70
N PHE A 188 -19.73 -17.62 -30.71
CA PHE A 188 -19.03 -18.89 -30.92
C PHE A 188 -19.98 -20.09 -30.95
N TYR A 189 -21.21 -19.95 -30.44
CA TYR A 189 -22.15 -21.05 -30.22
C TYR A 189 -23.32 -20.96 -31.18
N ASP A 190 -23.76 -22.12 -31.68
CA ASP A 190 -25.05 -22.28 -32.34
C ASP A 190 -26.21 -22.09 -31.34
N ASP A 191 -27.43 -21.93 -31.85
CA ASP A 191 -28.60 -21.62 -31.01
C ASP A 191 -28.89 -22.69 -29.96
N GLU A 192 -28.71 -23.97 -30.30
CA GLU A 192 -28.95 -25.07 -29.38
C GLU A 192 -27.91 -25.07 -28.24
N SER A 193 -26.62 -24.98 -28.57
CA SER A 193 -25.55 -24.90 -27.55
C SER A 193 -25.65 -23.65 -26.69
N TYR A 194 -26.06 -22.52 -27.28
CA TYR A 194 -26.28 -21.29 -26.53
C TYR A 194 -27.42 -21.45 -25.52
N GLN A 195 -28.55 -22.02 -25.93
CA GLN A 195 -29.69 -22.24 -25.05
C GLN A 195 -29.33 -23.15 -23.85
N ARG A 196 -28.59 -24.25 -24.11
CA ARG A 196 -28.08 -25.12 -23.05
C ARG A 196 -27.16 -24.35 -22.08
N THR A 197 -26.33 -23.46 -22.59
CA THR A 197 -25.45 -22.63 -21.76
C THR A 197 -26.23 -21.64 -20.91
N VAL A 198 -27.29 -21.03 -21.46
CA VAL A 198 -28.20 -20.17 -20.69
C VAL A 198 -28.81 -20.93 -19.52
N GLU A 199 -29.34 -22.12 -19.77
CA GLU A 199 -29.91 -22.98 -18.72
C GLU A 199 -28.86 -23.34 -17.64
N GLN A 200 -27.64 -23.71 -18.05
CA GLN A 200 -26.55 -24.00 -17.13
C GLN A 200 -26.16 -22.78 -16.28
N THR A 201 -26.12 -21.59 -16.87
CA THR A 201 -25.81 -20.36 -16.11
C THR A 201 -26.89 -20.04 -15.09
N ASP A 202 -28.16 -20.29 -15.40
CA ASP A 202 -29.26 -20.09 -14.46
C ASP A 202 -29.22 -21.12 -13.32
N ILE A 203 -28.96 -22.39 -13.64
CA ILE A 203 -28.73 -23.45 -12.64
C ILE A 203 -27.56 -23.05 -11.74
N PHE A 204 -26.42 -22.62 -12.30
CA PHE A 204 -25.26 -22.20 -11.52
C PHE A 204 -25.61 -21.04 -10.58
N LYS A 205 -26.30 -20.01 -11.09
CA LYS A 205 -26.74 -18.86 -10.31
C LYS A 205 -27.60 -19.29 -9.12
N ASN A 206 -28.63 -20.10 -9.38
CA ASN A 206 -29.62 -20.51 -8.38
C ASN A 206 -29.13 -21.60 -7.41
N THR A 207 -28.01 -22.26 -7.71
CA THR A 207 -27.41 -23.29 -6.84
C THR A 207 -26.21 -22.76 -6.07
N ILE A 208 -25.00 -22.97 -6.58
CA ILE A 208 -23.73 -22.72 -5.86
C ILE A 208 -23.18 -21.31 -6.11
N GLY A 209 -23.60 -20.64 -7.18
CA GLY A 209 -23.07 -19.35 -7.62
C GLY A 209 -23.14 -18.27 -6.55
N TYR A 210 -24.30 -18.08 -5.91
CA TYR A 210 -24.43 -17.10 -4.81
C TYR A 210 -23.56 -17.44 -3.61
N LYS A 211 -23.40 -18.72 -3.28
CA LYS A 211 -22.54 -19.16 -2.17
C LYS A 211 -21.06 -18.84 -2.46
N LEU A 212 -20.61 -19.10 -3.68
CA LEU A 212 -19.25 -18.75 -4.12
C LEU A 212 -19.03 -17.24 -4.16
N GLN A 213 -20.00 -16.48 -4.67
CA GLN A 213 -19.92 -15.01 -4.69
C GLN A 213 -19.83 -14.43 -3.28
N ARG A 214 -20.50 -15.03 -2.28
CA ARG A 214 -20.36 -14.62 -0.87
C ARG A 214 -18.95 -14.87 -0.33
N TYR A 215 -18.34 -16.01 -0.63
CA TYR A 215 -16.94 -16.26 -0.25
C TYR A 215 -15.97 -15.31 -0.96
N LEU A 216 -16.25 -15.00 -2.22
CA LEU A 216 -15.45 -14.05 -2.99
C LEU A 216 -15.56 -12.62 -2.42
N TRP A 217 -16.76 -12.22 -1.99
CA TRP A 217 -16.98 -10.95 -1.31
C TRP A 217 -16.27 -10.87 0.04
N LEU A 218 -16.28 -11.95 0.83
CA LEU A 218 -15.49 -12.02 2.06
C LEU A 218 -13.99 -11.88 1.78
N LYS A 219 -13.47 -12.55 0.74
CA LYS A 219 -12.06 -12.39 0.33
C LYS A 219 -11.79 -10.94 -0.11
N TRP A 220 -12.68 -10.33 -0.87
CA TRP A 220 -12.57 -8.95 -1.34
C TRP A 220 -12.50 -7.95 -0.17
N LEU A 221 -13.30 -8.13 0.89
CA LEU A 221 -13.21 -7.28 2.08
C LEU A 221 -11.85 -7.36 2.78
N LEU A 222 -11.23 -8.53 2.78
CA LEU A 222 -10.00 -8.81 3.51
C LEU A 222 -8.72 -8.55 2.68
N SER A 223 -8.84 -8.23 1.39
CA SER A 223 -7.69 -8.08 0.50
C SER A 223 -7.78 -6.80 -0.33
N SER A 224 -6.63 -6.17 -0.58
CA SER A 224 -6.54 -5.02 -1.50
C SER A 224 -6.80 -5.44 -2.95
N ASN A 225 -6.38 -6.66 -3.31
CA ASN A 225 -6.66 -7.30 -4.58
C ASN A 225 -7.01 -8.77 -4.32
N TYR A 226 -8.27 -9.14 -4.57
CA TYR A 226 -8.76 -10.48 -4.29
C TYR A 226 -8.26 -11.54 -5.28
N VAL A 227 -7.70 -11.13 -6.42
CA VAL A 227 -7.29 -12.01 -7.52
C VAL A 227 -5.80 -12.33 -7.50
N THR A 228 -4.93 -11.44 -6.98
CA THR A 228 -3.46 -11.55 -7.10
C THR A 228 -2.92 -12.94 -6.72
N ASP A 229 -3.24 -13.45 -5.53
CA ASP A 229 -2.70 -14.75 -5.06
C ASP A 229 -3.12 -15.91 -5.97
N TRP A 230 -4.37 -15.89 -6.43
CA TRP A 230 -4.90 -16.92 -7.32
C TRP A 230 -4.31 -16.81 -8.71
N TRP A 231 -4.18 -15.59 -9.23
CA TRP A 231 -3.58 -15.35 -10.53
C TRP A 231 -2.14 -15.88 -10.57
N GLU A 232 -1.30 -15.46 -9.61
CA GLU A 232 0.09 -15.90 -9.52
C GLU A 232 0.18 -17.44 -9.43
N ARG A 233 -0.58 -18.03 -8.51
CA ARG A 233 -0.51 -19.47 -8.26
C ARG A 233 -1.02 -20.30 -9.43
N PHE A 234 -2.19 -19.98 -9.97
CA PHE A 234 -2.87 -20.84 -10.94
C PHE A 234 -2.47 -20.56 -12.38
N VAL A 235 -2.17 -19.30 -12.74
CA VAL A 235 -1.79 -18.95 -14.11
C VAL A 235 -0.31 -19.22 -14.36
N TYR A 236 0.57 -18.95 -13.39
CA TYR A 236 2.01 -19.06 -13.59
C TYR A 236 2.63 -20.25 -12.86
N LEU A 237 2.44 -20.36 -11.55
CA LEU A 237 3.23 -21.28 -10.73
C LEU A 237 2.78 -22.75 -10.81
N ARG A 238 1.53 -23.01 -11.20
CA ARG A 238 0.99 -24.39 -11.29
C ARG A 238 1.21 -25.04 -12.65
N GLY A 239 1.46 -24.24 -13.69
CA GLY A 239 1.73 -24.73 -15.03
C GLY A 239 3.03 -25.53 -15.07
N ARG A 240 3.01 -26.71 -15.72
CA ARG A 240 4.21 -27.54 -15.91
C ARG A 240 4.86 -27.38 -17.29
N SER A 241 4.27 -26.54 -18.14
CA SER A 241 4.79 -26.26 -19.47
C SER A 241 6.09 -25.46 -19.39
N PRO A 242 7.03 -25.64 -20.34
CA PRO A 242 8.29 -24.90 -20.35
C PRO A 242 8.05 -23.38 -20.38
N LEU A 243 8.70 -22.64 -19.47
CA LEU A 243 8.48 -21.19 -19.29
C LEU A 243 8.98 -20.36 -20.48
N ILE A 244 10.10 -20.77 -21.09
CA ILE A 244 10.81 -20.01 -22.13
C ILE A 244 9.91 -19.70 -23.33
N VAL A 245 9.08 -20.67 -23.74
CA VAL A 245 8.22 -20.55 -24.91
C VAL A 245 6.83 -20.04 -24.55
N ASN A 246 6.29 -20.46 -23.40
CA ASN A 246 4.86 -20.30 -23.11
C ASN A 246 4.51 -19.07 -22.25
N SER A 247 5.47 -18.50 -21.52
CA SER A 247 5.19 -17.44 -20.54
C SER A 247 6.12 -16.25 -20.61
N ASN A 248 7.38 -16.43 -21.00
CA ASN A 248 8.34 -15.35 -21.07
C ASN A 248 8.06 -14.45 -22.29
N TYR A 249 8.19 -13.14 -22.11
CA TYR A 249 8.09 -12.14 -23.17
C TYR A 249 9.43 -11.42 -23.35
N TYR A 250 9.70 -10.94 -24.56
CA TYR A 250 10.83 -10.07 -24.86
C TYR A 250 10.34 -8.87 -25.68
N CYS A 251 10.96 -7.71 -25.46
CA CYS A 251 10.71 -6.51 -26.24
C CYS A 251 11.98 -6.18 -27.02
N LEU A 252 11.85 -5.98 -28.33
CA LEU A 252 12.95 -5.51 -29.17
C LEU A 252 12.97 -3.98 -29.14
N VAL A 253 14.15 -3.42 -28.87
CA VAL A 253 14.35 -1.97 -29.00
C VAL A 253 14.59 -1.67 -30.47
N SER A 254 13.81 -0.76 -31.03
CA SER A 254 14.03 -0.25 -32.38
C SER A 254 15.30 0.61 -32.37
N ASN A 255 16.34 0.17 -33.07
CA ASN A 255 17.46 1.03 -33.42
C ASN A 255 17.02 1.89 -34.61
N SER A 256 16.49 3.08 -34.34
CA SER A 256 16.40 4.13 -35.35
C SER A 256 17.82 4.68 -35.57
N ASN A 257 18.49 4.19 -36.61
CA ASN A 257 19.65 4.85 -37.20
C ASN A 257 19.21 6.07 -38.01
#